data_AF-A0A7S7LGE0-F1
#
_entry.id   AF-A0A7S7LGE0-F1
#
_cell.length_a   1.000
_cell.length_b   1.000
_cell.length_c   1.000
_cell.angle_alpha   90.00
_cell.angle_beta   90.00
_cell.angle_gamma   90.00
#
_symmetry.space_group_name_H-M   'P 1'
#
loop_
_entity.id
_entity.type
_entity.pdbx_description
1 polymer ?
#
loop_
_entity_poly.entity_id
_entity_poly.type
_entity_poly.pdbx_seq_one_letter_code
_entity_poly.pdbx_strand_id
1 'polypeptide(L)'
;MKEFDVSGFINELNSILRDEKNKKPVRITIKRYYPEIKGCKKKRKAIEEEKTKDNTDKHYHLVRATDGKKRKSRVVIKNEKDSNTLVSELSKSLVKADIQKKVRK
;
A
#
# COMPACT_ATOMS: atom_id res chain seq x y z
N MET A 1 -12.57 -1.31 3.30
CA MET A 1 -11.25 -0.83 2.83
C MET A 1 -11.49 -0.11 1.53
N LYS A 2 -11.19 1.18 1.48
CA LYS A 2 -11.49 2.03 0.30
C LYS A 2 -10.29 2.01 -0.66
N GLU A 3 -10.58 1.96 -1.94
CA GLU A 3 -9.57 2.12 -2.99
C GLU A 3 -9.42 3.61 -3.31
N PHE A 4 -8.18 4.06 -3.40
CA PHE A 4 -7.80 5.42 -3.72
C PHE A 4 -6.82 5.41 -4.90
N ASP A 5 -6.67 6.57 -5.52
CA ASP A 5 -5.50 6.92 -6.31
C ASP A 5 -4.26 7.14 -5.40
N VAL A 6 -3.10 7.41 -6.01
CA VAL A 6 -1.84 7.57 -5.26
C VAL A 6 -1.94 8.70 -4.23
N SER A 7 -2.40 9.88 -4.66
CA SER A 7 -2.49 11.05 -3.78
C SER A 7 -3.53 10.86 -2.67
N GLY A 8 -4.69 10.27 -2.97
CA GLY A 8 -5.69 9.92 -1.96
C GLY A 8 -5.18 8.89 -0.95
N PHE A 9 -4.41 7.90 -1.42
CA PHE A 9 -3.77 6.91 -0.55
C PHE A 9 -2.78 7.57 0.42
N ILE A 10 -1.94 8.49 -0.06
CA ILE A 10 -0.98 9.22 0.77
C ILE A 10 -1.69 10.13 1.78
N ASN A 11 -2.76 10.80 1.38
CA ASN A 11 -3.57 11.62 2.29
C ASN A 11 -4.18 10.79 3.42
N GLU A 12 -4.75 9.63 3.11
CA GLU A 12 -5.26 8.71 4.14
C GLU A 12 -4.12 8.19 5.03
N LEU A 13 -2.96 7.84 4.47
CA LEU A 13 -1.80 7.41 5.25
C LEU A 13 -1.35 8.51 6.23
N ASN A 14 -1.27 9.76 5.77
CA ASN A 14 -0.92 10.91 6.62
C ASN A 14 -1.95 11.13 7.72
N SER A 15 -3.25 10.92 7.44
CA SER A 15 -4.30 10.99 8.45
C SER A 15 -4.09 9.94 9.55
N ILE A 16 -3.79 8.69 9.16
CA ILE A 16 -3.52 7.60 10.11
C ILE A 16 -2.25 7.87 10.94
N LEU A 17 -1.20 8.40 10.32
CA LEU A 17 0.06 8.72 11.01
C LEU A 17 -0.09 9.85 12.03
N ARG A 18 -1.03 10.78 11.81
CA ARG A 18 -1.33 11.90 12.71
C ARG A 18 -2.37 11.55 13.78
N ASP A 19 -3.02 10.39 13.71
CA ASP A 19 -4.02 9.98 14.71
C ASP A 19 -3.34 9.63 16.04
N GLU A 20 -3.34 10.58 16.97
CA GLU A 20 -2.74 10.45 18.30
C GLU A 20 -3.45 9.40 19.18
N LYS A 21 -4.72 9.09 18.87
CA LYS A 21 -5.45 8.02 19.56
C LYS A 21 -4.95 6.64 19.12
N ASN A 22 -4.26 6.54 17.99
CA ASN A 22 -3.74 5.29 17.49
C ASN A 22 -2.36 4.97 18.08
N LYS A 23 -2.35 4.20 19.17
CA LYS A 23 -1.12 3.69 19.78
C LYS A 23 -0.50 2.49 19.06
N LYS A 24 -1.16 1.95 18.02
CA LYS A 24 -0.68 0.76 17.30
C LYS A 24 0.21 1.16 16.11
N PRO A 25 1.20 0.31 15.75
CA PRO A 25 2.03 0.56 14.58
C PRO A 25 1.20 0.59 13.30
N VAL A 26 1.37 1.65 12.51
CA VAL A 26 0.88 1.73 11.14
C VAL A 26 1.70 0.77 10.28
N ARG A 27 1.03 -0.08 9.49
CA ARG A 27 1.70 -1.03 8.59
C ARG A 27 1.33 -0.75 7.14
N ILE A 28 2.34 -0.76 6.29
CA ILE A 28 2.19 -0.66 4.85
C ILE A 28 2.63 -1.99 4.25
N THR A 29 1.83 -2.54 3.33
CA THR A 29 2.17 -3.78 2.63
C THR A 29 2.09 -3.57 1.13
N ILE A 30 3.11 -4.03 0.41
CA ILE A 30 3.19 -4.02 -1.05
C ILE A 30 3.22 -5.46 -1.53
N LYS A 31 2.38 -5.82 -2.50
CA LYS A 31 2.34 -7.17 -3.10
C LYS A 31 2.04 -7.09 -4.59
N ARG A 32 2.53 -8.07 -5.36
CA ARG A 32 2.05 -8.32 -6.72
C ARG A 32 0.54 -8.57 -6.69
N TYR A 33 -0.15 -8.07 -7.70
CA TYR A 33 -1.59 -8.13 -7.81
C TYR A 33 -2.00 -8.45 -9.23
N TYR A 34 -2.73 -9.55 -9.36
CA TYR A 34 -3.31 -10.01 -10.60
C TYR A 34 -4.84 -9.84 -10.48
N PRO A 35 -5.44 -8.86 -11.17
CA PRO A 35 -6.87 -8.57 -11.06
C PRO A 35 -7.75 -9.68 -11.65
N GLU A 36 -7.22 -10.41 -12.63
CA GLU A 36 -7.92 -11.50 -13.33
C GLU A 36 -8.03 -12.76 -12.47
N ILE A 37 -7.08 -12.97 -11.56
CA ILE A 37 -7.12 -14.11 -10.64
C ILE A 37 -8.18 -13.83 -9.58
N LYS A 38 -9.38 -14.39 -9.78
CA LYS A 38 -10.47 -14.43 -8.80
C LYS A 38 -10.47 -15.78 -8.07
N GLY A 39 -11.07 -15.84 -6.87
CA GLY A 39 -11.25 -17.08 -6.11
C GLY A 39 -10.52 -17.16 -4.77
N CYS A 40 -10.58 -18.33 -4.13
CA CYS A 40 -10.07 -18.56 -2.79
C CYS A 40 -8.53 -18.56 -2.72
N LYS A 41 -7.97 -18.25 -1.55
CA LYS A 41 -6.52 -18.05 -1.33
C LYS A 41 -5.63 -19.16 -1.90
N LYS A 42 -6.03 -20.43 -1.75
CA LYS A 42 -5.27 -21.58 -2.27
C LYS A 42 -5.21 -21.58 -3.80
N LYS A 43 -6.34 -21.38 -4.47
CA LYS A 43 -6.42 -21.29 -5.94
C LYS A 43 -5.61 -20.10 -6.47
N ARG A 44 -5.67 -18.94 -5.79
CA ARG A 44 -4.87 -17.77 -6.20
C ARG A 44 -3.37 -18.03 -6.11
N LYS A 45 -2.88 -18.66 -5.04
CA LYS A 45 -1.44 -18.90 -4.83
C LYS A 45 -0.85 -19.82 -5.91
N ALA A 46 -1.57 -20.89 -6.27
CA ALA A 46 -1.14 -21.80 -7.34
C ALA A 46 -1.05 -21.08 -8.69
N ILE A 47 -2.06 -20.29 -9.05
CA ILE A 47 -2.09 -19.53 -10.31
C ILE A 47 -1.02 -18.41 -10.29
N GLU A 48 -0.82 -17.73 -9.16
CA GLU A 48 0.24 -16.72 -9.04
C GLU A 48 1.64 -17.33 -9.20
N GLU A 49 1.89 -18.52 -8.63
CA GLU A 49 3.16 -19.23 -8.77
C GLU A 49 3.43 -19.67 -10.21
N GLU A 50 2.40 -20.12 -10.93
CA GLU A 50 2.48 -20.49 -12.35
C GLU A 50 2.76 -19.26 -13.23
N LYS A 51 1.96 -18.18 -13.09
CA LYS A 51 2.14 -16.93 -13.85
C LYS A 51 3.47 -16.22 -13.58
N THR A 52 4.06 -16.44 -12.40
CA THR A 52 5.38 -15.87 -12.07
C THR A 52 6.51 -16.55 -12.85
N LYS A 53 6.35 -17.81 -13.26
CA LYS A 53 7.36 -18.54 -14.03
C LYS A 53 7.45 -18.08 -15.47
N ASP A 54 6.30 -17.78 -16.10
CA ASP A 54 6.25 -17.42 -17.52
C ASP A 54 6.48 -15.93 -17.81
N ASN A 55 6.50 -15.07 -16.79
CA ASN A 55 6.81 -13.63 -16.85
C ASN A 55 6.06 -12.79 -17.92
N THR A 56 5.07 -13.38 -18.59
CA THR A 56 4.28 -12.82 -19.70
C THR A 56 3.00 -12.13 -19.23
N ASP A 57 2.60 -12.37 -17.98
CA ASP A 57 1.35 -11.86 -17.45
C ASP A 57 1.44 -10.44 -16.89
N LYS A 58 0.49 -9.61 -17.31
CA LYS A 58 0.33 -8.23 -16.83
C LYS A 58 -0.03 -8.25 -15.35
N HIS A 59 0.93 -7.88 -14.50
CA HIS A 59 0.74 -7.73 -13.07
C HIS A 59 0.78 -6.27 -12.66
N TYR A 60 0.08 -5.96 -11.58
CA TYR A 60 0.09 -4.65 -10.94
C TYR A 60 0.66 -4.75 -9.52
N HIS A 61 0.88 -3.62 -8.87
CA HIS A 61 1.29 -3.60 -7.47
C HIS A 61 0.14 -3.10 -6.60
N LEU A 62 -0.25 -3.90 -5.61
CA LEU A 62 -1.26 -3.52 -4.64
C LEU A 62 -0.59 -3.09 -3.35
N VAL A 63 -0.79 -1.83 -3.00
CA VAL A 63 -0.32 -1.22 -1.75
C VAL A 63 -1.50 -1.05 -0.81
N ARG A 64 -1.30 -1.36 0.47
CA ARG A 64 -2.33 -1.25 1.50
C ARG A 64 -1.77 -0.61 2.75
N ALA A 65 -2.56 0.23 3.41
CA ALA A 65 -2.25 0.78 4.72
C ALA A 65 -3.24 0.28 5.78
N THR A 66 -2.72 0.01 6.98
CA THR A 66 -3.50 -0.30 8.16
C THR A 66 -2.98 0.49 9.35
N ASP A 67 -3.91 0.92 10.20
CA ASP A 67 -3.65 1.54 11.50
C ASP A 67 -3.24 0.50 12.59
N GLY A 68 -3.10 -0.78 12.23
CA GLY A 68 -2.84 -1.87 13.17
C GLY A 68 -4.09 -2.44 13.84
N LYS A 69 -5.28 -1.91 13.52
CA LYS A 69 -6.59 -2.46 13.90
C LYS A 69 -7.36 -2.93 12.67
N LYS A 70 -7.52 -2.07 11.67
CA LYS A 70 -8.29 -2.32 10.43
C LYS A 70 -7.51 -1.82 9.21
N ARG A 71 -7.79 -2.42 8.05
CA ARG A 71 -7.27 -1.93 6.76
C ARG A 71 -8.09 -0.72 6.33
N LYS A 72 -7.43 0.41 6.11
CA LYS A 72 -8.07 1.69 5.82
C LYS A 72 -8.13 1.92 4.32
N SER A 73 -6.96 1.98 3.68
CA SER A 73 -6.82 2.29 2.26
C SER A 73 -6.07 1.20 1.49
N ARG A 74 -6.32 1.20 0.18
CA ARG A 74 -5.50 0.53 -0.83
C ARG A 74 -5.32 1.39 -2.07
N VAL A 75 -4.25 1.15 -2.81
CA VAL A 75 -4.02 1.69 -4.16
C VAL A 75 -3.43 0.60 -5.05
N VAL A 76 -3.81 0.58 -6.33
CA VAL A 76 -3.27 -0.33 -7.35
C VAL A 76 -2.42 0.47 -8.33
N ILE A 77 -1.11 0.22 -8.31
CA ILE A 77 -0.13 0.86 -9.19
C ILE A 77 -0.07 0.05 -10.49
N LYS A 78 -0.44 0.71 -11.60
CA LYS A 78 -0.54 0.09 -12.92
C LYS A 78 0.56 0.51 -13.89
N ASN A 79 1.25 1.60 -13.59
CA ASN A 79 2.27 2.18 -14.45
C ASN A 79 3.45 2.71 -13.60
N GLU A 80 4.54 3.05 -14.26
CA GLU A 80 5.77 3.54 -13.61
C GLU A 80 5.60 4.95 -13.03
N LYS A 81 4.81 5.81 -13.68
CA LYS A 81 4.53 7.18 -13.20
C LYS A 81 3.92 7.17 -11.80
N ASP A 82 2.91 6.35 -11.58
CA ASP A 82 2.23 6.18 -10.30
C ASP A 82 3.17 5.58 -9.25
N SER A 83 4.07 4.67 -9.67
CA SER A 83 5.11 4.11 -8.81
C SER A 83 6.07 5.20 -8.32
N ASN A 84 6.58 6.03 -9.24
CA ASN A 84 7.51 7.11 -8.93
C ASN A 84 6.85 8.19 -8.04
N THR A 85 5.59 8.55 -8.33
CA THR A 85 4.82 9.44 -7.47
C THR A 85 4.65 8.85 -6.07
N LEU A 86 4.28 7.57 -5.97
CA LEU A 86 4.11 6.91 -4.68
C LEU A 86 5.40 6.93 -3.86
N VAL A 87 6.55 6.57 -4.44
CA VAL A 87 7.84 6.55 -3.73
C VAL A 87 8.24 7.98 -3.29
N SER A 88 8.08 8.96 -4.16
CA SER A 88 8.41 10.36 -3.87
C SER A 88 7.53 10.94 -2.76
N GLU A 89 6.22 10.71 -2.79
CA GLU A 89 5.31 11.23 -1.77
C GLU A 89 5.43 10.46 -0.44
N LEU A 90 5.57 9.13 -0.50
CA LEU A 90 5.71 8.29 0.68
C LEU A 90 6.99 8.61 1.45
N SER A 91 8.13 8.80 0.77
CA SER A 91 9.38 9.21 1.41
C SER A 91 9.24 10.55 2.13
N LYS A 92 8.63 11.55 1.48
CA LYS A 92 8.34 12.86 2.10
C LYS A 92 7.43 12.72 3.33
N SER A 93 6.39 11.89 3.24
CA SER A 93 5.46 11.64 4.35
C SER A 93 6.15 11.01 5.56
N LEU A 94 7.02 10.02 5.33
CA LEU A 94 7.75 9.34 6.41
C LEU A 94 8.76 10.25 7.10
N VAL A 95 9.51 11.05 6.34
CA VAL A 95 10.45 12.04 6.91
C VAL A 95 9.71 13.06 7.78
N LYS A 96 8.58 13.58 7.30
CA LYS A 96 7.74 14.51 8.08
C LYS A 96 7.23 13.86 9.38
N ALA A 97 6.80 12.61 9.33
CA ALA A 97 6.32 11.89 10.50
C ALA A 97 7.43 11.65 11.54
N ASP A 98 8.66 11.34 11.09
CA ASP A 98 9.81 11.16 11.99
C ASP A 98 10.21 12.48 12.68
N ILE A 99 10.25 13.59 11.93
CA ILE A 99 10.53 14.92 12.48
C ILE A 99 9.48 15.31 13.52
N GLN A 100 8.19 15.13 13.22
CA GLN A 100 7.12 15.42 14.17
C GLN A 100 7.26 14.61 15.47
N LYS A 101 7.71 13.36 15.38
CA LYS A 101 7.95 12.52 16.56
C LYS A 101 9.13 13.03 17.40
N LYS A 102 10.18 13.56 16.77
CA LYS A 102 11.37 14.11 17.44
C LYS A 102 11.09 15.44 18.15
N VAL A 103 10.32 16.35 17.53
CA VAL A 103 9.94 17.65 18.13
C VAL A 103 9.04 17.48 19.36
N ARG A 104 8.34 16.34 19.48
CA ARG A 104 7.40 16.04 20.57
C ARG A 104 8.05 15.35 21.79
N LYS A 105 9.37 15.12 21.78
CA LYS A 105 10.13 14.65 22.94
C LYS A 105 10.72 15.84 23.69
#